data_AF-A0A531JAT4-F1
#
_entry.id   AF-A0A531JAT4-F1
#
_cell.length_a   1.000
_cell.length_b   1.000
_cell.length_c   1.000
_cell.angle_alpha   90.00
_cell.angle_beta   90.00
_cell.angle_gamma   90.00
#
_symmetry.space_group_name_H-M   'P 1'
#
loop_
_entity.id
_entity.type
_entity.pdbx_description
1 polymer ?
#
loop_
_entity_poly.entity_id
_entity_poly.type
_entity_poly.pdbx_seq_one_letter_code
_entity_poly.pdbx_strand_id
1 'polypeptide(L)' 'ADTASNESYNHTARTCRVGPDNRIYITIGQPFNVPAPEVLPEFEKLGIGGIISMKQDGTDRKIYARGM' A
#
# COMPACT_ATOMS: atom_id res chain seq x y z
N ALA A 1 -8.72 4.66 -14.47
CA ALA A 1 -8.07 5.80 -13.78
C ALA A 1 -6.59 5.54 -13.84
N ASP A 2 -5.83 6.48 -14.39
CA ASP A 2 -4.41 6.36 -14.66
C ASP A 2 -3.63 6.17 -13.34
N THR A 3 -3.16 4.95 -13.08
CA THR A 3 -2.40 4.60 -11.86
C THR A 3 -0.88 4.73 -12.07
N ALA A 4 -0.43 5.22 -13.23
CA ALA A 4 0.98 5.24 -13.61
C ALA A 4 1.79 6.39 -12.98
N SER A 5 1.14 7.46 -12.49
CA SER A 5 1.81 8.67 -12.03
C SER A 5 2.69 8.50 -10.77
N ASN A 6 2.45 7.45 -9.98
CA ASN A 6 3.18 7.17 -8.74
C ASN A 6 3.93 5.82 -8.77
N GLU A 7 4.24 5.32 -9.97
CA GLU A 7 5.04 4.10 -10.15
C GLU A 7 6.53 4.36 -9.86
N SER A 8 7.22 3.39 -9.25
CA SER A 8 8.65 3.43 -9.02
C SER A 8 9.27 2.06 -9.31
N TYR A 9 10.40 2.06 -10.03
CA TYR A 9 11.13 0.85 -10.39
C TYR A 9 11.99 0.29 -9.23
N ASN A 10 12.37 1.13 -8.26
CA ASN A 10 13.44 0.83 -7.30
C ASN A 10 12.95 0.53 -5.86
N HIS A 11 11.68 0.75 -5.54
CA HIS A 11 11.09 0.34 -4.27
C HIS A 11 10.08 -0.79 -4.52
N THR A 12 10.51 -2.03 -4.81
CA THR A 12 9.59 -3.10 -5.26
C THR A 12 9.48 -4.30 -4.31
N ALA A 13 10.30 -4.39 -3.26
CA ALA A 13 10.18 -5.46 -2.27
C ALA A 13 8.87 -5.32 -1.50
N ARG A 14 7.95 -6.28 -1.68
CA ARG A 14 6.64 -6.30 -1.02
C ARG A 14 6.34 -7.70 -0.47
N THR A 15 6.00 -7.78 0.81
CA THR A 15 5.40 -8.97 1.39
C THR A 15 3.94 -9.05 0.94
N CYS A 16 3.55 -10.19 0.36
CA CYS A 16 2.16 -10.58 0.14
C CYS A 16 1.96 -11.93 0.82
N ARG A 17 1.12 -11.99 1.86
CA ARG A 17 0.91 -13.19 2.68
C ARG A 17 -0.55 -13.30 3.11
N VAL A 18 -1.00 -14.54 3.27
CA VAL A 18 -2.26 -14.85 3.96
C VAL A 18 -1.96 -14.98 5.45
N GLY A 19 -2.66 -14.21 6.28
CA GLY A 19 -2.55 -14.27 7.73
C GLY A 19 -3.37 -15.41 8.35
N PRO A 20 -3.20 -15.67 9.65
CA PRO A 20 -3.97 -16.70 10.36
C PRO A 20 -5.48 -16.40 10.44
N ASP A 21 -5.89 -15.16 10.17
CA ASP A 21 -7.28 -14.72 10.07
C ASP A 21 -7.86 -14.85 8.64
N ASN A 22 -7.17 -15.57 7.76
CA ASN A 22 -7.52 -15.78 6.34
C ASN A 22 -7.60 -14.51 5.50
N ARG A 23 -6.99 -13.40 5.95
CA ARG A 23 -6.89 -12.17 5.16
C ARG A 23 -5.57 -12.10 4.39
N ILE A 24 -5.59 -11.42 3.25
CA ILE A 24 -4.39 -11.06 2.51
C ILE A 24 -3.81 -9.79 3.12
N TYR A 25 -2.51 -9.79 3.41
CA TYR A 25 -1.73 -8.64 3.83
C TYR A 25 -0.67 -8.33 2.78
N ILE A 26 -0.65 -7.07 2.32
CA ILE A 26 0.29 -6.60 1.31
C ILE A 26 0.98 -5.36 1.86
N THR A 27 2.30 -5.40 2.04
CA THR A 27 3.08 -4.17 2.22
C THR A 27 3.05 -3.44 0.88
N ILE A 28 2.75 -2.15 0.86
CA ILE A 28 2.83 -1.26 -0.30
C ILE A 28 3.83 -0.17 0.09
N GLY A 29 5.05 -0.23 -0.38
CA GLY A 29 6.02 0.84 -0.13
C GLY A 29 5.75 2.06 -1.00
N GLN A 30 6.47 3.12 -0.70
CA GLN A 30 6.27 4.46 -1.23
C GLN A 30 7.38 4.78 -2.25
N PRO A 31 7.12 5.57 -3.30
CA PRO A 31 8.05 5.73 -4.43
C PRO A 31 9.23 6.69 -4.22
N PHE A 32 9.25 7.45 -3.11
CA PHE A 32 10.28 8.46 -2.84
C PHE A 32 11.18 8.03 -1.67
N ASN A 33 12.18 8.80 -1.28
CA ASN A 33 12.76 8.65 0.07
C ASN A 33 12.01 9.52 1.08
N VAL A 34 11.57 10.69 0.62
CA VAL A 34 10.71 11.64 1.36
C VAL A 34 9.60 12.08 0.40
N PRO A 35 8.32 11.77 0.67
CA PRO A 35 7.21 12.20 -0.17
C PRO A 35 6.94 13.70 0.00
N ALA A 36 6.54 14.36 -1.10
CA ALA A 36 6.12 15.76 -1.06
C ALA A 36 4.74 15.92 -0.39
N PRO A 37 4.44 17.05 0.28
CA PRO A 37 3.18 17.25 0.98
C PRO A 37 1.93 17.07 0.10
N GLU A 38 2.02 17.37 -1.19
CA GLU A 38 0.92 17.35 -2.14
C GLU A 38 0.46 15.92 -2.48
N VAL A 39 1.35 14.93 -2.39
CA VAL A 39 1.06 13.52 -2.70
C VAL A 39 0.71 12.68 -1.47
N LEU A 40 1.05 13.16 -0.27
CA LEU A 40 0.75 12.48 1.00
C LEU A 40 -0.74 12.10 1.16
N PRO A 41 -1.71 12.99 0.87
CA PRO A 41 -3.13 12.66 1.03
C PRO A 41 -3.57 11.49 0.12
N GLU A 42 -3.03 11.42 -1.09
CA GLU A 42 -3.30 10.31 -2.00
C GLU A 42 -2.67 9.01 -1.50
N PHE A 43 -1.42 9.08 -1.03
CA PHE A 43 -0.72 7.91 -0.50
C PHE A 43 -1.41 7.35 0.72
N GLU A 44 -1.86 8.21 1.63
CA GLU A 44 -2.62 7.81 2.80
C GLU A 44 -3.95 7.17 2.42
N LYS A 45 -4.65 7.69 1.42
CA LYS A 45 -5.91 7.12 0.93
C LYS A 45 -5.69 5.74 0.29
N LEU A 46 -4.59 5.58 -0.44
CA LEU A 46 -4.26 4.34 -1.14
C LEU A 46 -3.50 3.34 -0.26
N GLY A 47 -2.99 3.73 0.90
CA GLY A 47 -2.15 2.89 1.77
C GLY A 47 -0.71 2.71 1.26
N ILE A 48 -0.23 3.61 0.39
CA ILE A 48 1.15 3.65 -0.10
C ILE A 48 2.07 4.06 1.05
N GLY A 49 3.19 3.37 1.22
CA GLY A 49 4.08 3.49 2.39
C GLY A 49 3.60 2.71 3.62
N GLY A 50 2.72 1.73 3.48
CA GLY A 50 2.12 1.01 4.61
C GLY A 50 1.78 -0.44 4.31
N ILE A 51 0.83 -0.99 5.06
CA ILE A 51 0.29 -2.33 4.87
C ILE A 51 -1.20 -2.22 4.62
N ILE A 52 -1.67 -2.81 3.53
CA ILE A 52 -3.10 -3.00 3.26
C ILE A 52 -3.53 -4.43 3.60
N SER A 53 -4.77 -4.57 4.02
CA SER A 53 -5.40 -5.87 4.27
C SER A 53 -6.74 -5.97 3.56
N MET A 54 -7.07 -7.14 3.02
CA MET A 54 -8.35 -7.43 2.40
C MET A 54 -8.71 -8.90 2.60
N LYS A 55 -9.99 -9.26 2.43
CA LYS A 55 -10.37 -10.66 2.31
C LYS A 55 -9.81 -11.24 1.00
N GLN A 56 -9.73 -12.57 0.91
CA GLN A 56 -9.19 -13.24 -0.28
C GLN A 56 -10.02 -13.03 -1.55
N ASP A 57 -11.30 -12.68 -1.39
CA ASP A 57 -12.19 -12.27 -2.49
C ASP A 57 -12.00 -10.78 -2.90
N GLY A 58 -11.05 -10.07 -2.30
CA GLY A 58 -10.76 -8.66 -2.55
C GLY A 58 -11.67 -7.67 -1.81
N THR A 59 -12.67 -8.15 -1.06
CA THR A 59 -13.59 -7.28 -0.31
C THR A 59 -12.99 -6.81 1.01
N ASP A 60 -13.64 -5.82 1.65
CA ASP A 60 -13.25 -5.30 2.97
C ASP A 60 -11.77 -4.85 3.00
N ARG A 61 -11.35 -4.18 1.93
CA ARG A 61 -10.01 -3.59 1.83
C ARG A 61 -9.87 -2.45 2.85
N LYS A 62 -8.81 -2.51 3.64
CA LYS A 62 -8.45 -1.48 4.62
C LYS A 62 -6.96 -1.22 4.66
N ILE A 63 -6.59 -0.04 5.11
CA ILE A 63 -5.22 0.29 5.49
C ILE A 63 -5.03 -0.28 6.90
N TYR A 64 -4.21 -1.32 7.02
CA TYR A 64 -3.96 -2.02 8.28
C TYR A 64 -2.94 -1.27 9.15
N ALA A 65 -1.88 -0.74 8.52
CA ALA A 65 -0.86 0.04 9.18
C ALA A 65 -0.32 1.12 8.23
N ARG A 66 0.10 2.25 8.80
CA ARG A 66 0.85 3.31 8.10
C ARG A 66 2.29 3.27 8.61
N GLY A 67 3.26 3.33 7.71
CA GLY A 67 4.68 3.32 8.03
C GLY A 67 5.34 4.68 7.89
N MET A 68 4.70 5.74 8.42
CA MET A 68 5.32 7.09 8.48
C MET A 68 6.73 7.02 9.06
#